data_AF-A0A9Q0YAU5-F1
#
_entry.id   AF-A0A9Q0YAU5-F1
#
_cell.length_a   1.000
_cell.length_b   1.000
_cell.length_c   1.000
_cell.angle_alpha   90.00
_cell.angle_beta   90.00
_cell.angle_gamma   90.00
#
_symmetry.space_group_name_H-M   'P 1'
#
loop_
_entity.id
_entity.type
_entity.pdbx_description
1 polymer ?
#
loop_
_entity_poly.entity_id
_entity_poly.type
_entity_poly.pdbx_seq_one_letter_code
_entity_poly.pdbx_strand_id
1 'polypeptide(L)'
;MIKCFHSHMRHKMEDSNVQGYCMYENDHRKLDKVAFDGLSKRNQQTVWSEKELVYILGKEFYDYYIRIGVLVEEVDVDNGDAHDDPTSEQHEREVRFCHKIFCEWYAAHYLAEHAARKPDKLSEVHRHMVPKDLQYCYRFACGLNPDAAGSIIEYVKGTKGGDKFAILCILEQGRRGEDILETVESLCSRLIEFTKDDNKLLQRSTIQLLETASSHKVSKANLCYTFTV
;
A
#
# COMPACT_ATOMS: atom_id res chain seq x y z
N MET A 1 -0.78 11.78 -1.03
CA MET A 1 -0.45 11.25 -2.37
C MET A 1 -1.62 11.43 -3.33
N ILE A 2 -2.77 10.79 -3.12
CA ILE A 2 -3.89 10.80 -4.09
C ILE A 2 -4.62 12.14 -4.27
N LYS A 3 -4.60 13.02 -3.26
CA LYS A 3 -5.20 14.37 -3.34
C LYS A 3 -4.73 15.17 -4.56
N CYS A 4 -3.50 14.99 -5.05
CA CYS A 4 -3.04 15.70 -6.24
C CYS A 4 -3.75 15.24 -7.52
N PHE A 5 -4.15 13.97 -7.63
CA PHE A 5 -4.93 13.46 -8.77
C PHE A 5 -6.34 14.05 -8.78
N HIS A 6 -7.04 14.00 -7.64
CA HIS A 6 -8.35 14.64 -7.50
C HIS A 6 -8.29 16.15 -7.74
N SER A 7 -7.28 16.83 -7.18
CA SER A 7 -7.08 18.27 -7.37
C SER A 7 -6.76 18.61 -8.82
N HIS A 8 -5.85 17.88 -9.48
CA HIS A 8 -5.53 18.11 -10.89
C HIS A 8 -6.77 17.95 -11.78
N MET A 9 -7.58 16.92 -11.52
CA MET A 9 -8.81 16.69 -12.27
C MET A 9 -9.83 17.81 -12.01
N ARG A 10 -9.97 18.27 -10.76
CA ARG A 10 -10.84 19.42 -10.40
C ARG A 10 -10.48 20.67 -11.19
N HIS A 11 -9.20 21.04 -11.25
CA HIS A 11 -8.75 22.21 -12.00
C HIS A 11 -8.99 22.08 -13.51
N LYS A 12 -8.85 20.87 -14.10
CA LYS A 12 -9.23 20.63 -15.49
C LYS A 12 -10.73 20.73 -15.73
N MET A 13 -11.54 20.43 -14.72
CA MET A 13 -12.99 20.48 -14.79
C MET A 13 -13.55 21.87 -14.51
N GLU A 14 -12.87 22.75 -13.78
CA GLU A 14 -13.36 24.12 -13.51
C GLU A 14 -13.56 24.94 -14.80
N ASP A 15 -12.89 24.57 -15.89
CA ASP A 15 -13.12 25.11 -17.24
C ASP A 15 -14.41 24.58 -17.92
N SER A 16 -15.05 23.56 -17.35
CA SER A 16 -16.26 22.89 -17.85
C SER A 16 -17.35 22.96 -16.77
N ASN A 17 -18.52 23.57 -17.00
CA ASN A 17 -19.63 23.69 -16.03
C ASN A 17 -20.15 22.33 -15.47
N VAL A 18 -19.40 21.64 -14.61
CA VAL A 18 -19.71 20.29 -14.11
C VAL A 18 -19.60 20.27 -12.59
N GLN A 19 -20.69 20.69 -11.96
CA GLN A 19 -20.84 20.74 -10.51
C GLN A 19 -21.26 19.35 -10.02
N GLY A 20 -20.31 18.51 -9.58
CA GLY A 20 -20.66 17.19 -9.01
C GLY A 20 -19.54 16.19 -8.67
N TYR A 21 -18.26 16.45 -8.98
CA TYR A 21 -17.24 15.39 -9.01
C TYR A 21 -16.42 15.16 -7.71
N CYS A 22 -16.76 15.78 -6.59
CA CYS A 22 -16.06 15.55 -5.31
C CYS A 22 -16.58 14.34 -4.51
N MET A 23 -17.61 13.64 -5.00
CA MET A 23 -18.34 12.62 -4.25
C MET A 23 -17.47 11.44 -3.80
N TYR A 24 -16.55 10.96 -4.65
CA TYR A 24 -15.77 9.75 -4.39
C TYR A 24 -14.35 10.01 -3.84
N GLU A 25 -13.93 11.28 -3.67
CA GLU A 25 -12.61 11.57 -3.08
C GLU A 25 -12.53 11.11 -1.61
N ASN A 26 -13.64 11.20 -0.88
CA ASN A 26 -13.72 10.83 0.53
C ASN A 26 -14.49 9.52 0.79
N ASP A 27 -15.14 8.96 -0.22
CA ASP A 27 -15.86 7.68 -0.12
C ASP A 27 -15.32 6.69 -1.16
N HIS A 28 -14.18 6.10 -0.84
CA HIS A 28 -13.46 5.15 -1.69
C HIS A 28 -13.50 3.71 -1.18
N ARG A 29 -14.40 3.41 -0.23
CA ARG A 29 -14.48 2.11 0.47
C ARG A 29 -14.63 0.91 -0.46
N LYS A 30 -15.37 1.07 -1.55
CA LYS A 30 -15.51 0.01 -2.57
C LYS A 30 -14.17 -0.31 -3.23
N LEU A 31 -13.39 0.72 -3.55
CA LEU A 31 -12.06 0.56 -4.15
C LEU A 31 -11.05 -0.01 -3.15
N ASP A 32 -11.12 0.42 -1.89
CA ASP A 32 -10.31 -0.14 -0.79
C ASP A 32 -10.50 -1.65 -0.68
N LYS A 33 -11.76 -2.10 -0.71
CA LYS A 33 -12.09 -3.52 -0.64
C LYS A 33 -11.61 -4.28 -1.88
N VAL A 34 -11.80 -3.75 -3.09
CA VAL A 34 -11.29 -4.39 -4.32
C VAL A 34 -9.78 -4.56 -4.27
N ALA A 35 -9.04 -3.51 -3.89
CA ALA A 35 -7.60 -3.55 -3.77
C ALA A 35 -7.15 -4.57 -2.71
N PHE A 36 -7.80 -4.54 -1.53
CA PHE A 36 -7.49 -5.46 -0.45
C PHE A 36 -7.74 -6.92 -0.84
N ASP A 37 -8.91 -7.22 -1.39
CA ASP A 37 -9.28 -8.57 -1.82
C ASP A 37 -8.32 -9.08 -2.89
N GLY A 38 -7.95 -8.23 -3.87
CA GLY A 38 -6.99 -8.58 -4.92
C GLY A 38 -5.60 -8.93 -4.38
N LEU A 39 -5.06 -8.10 -3.47
CA LEU A 39 -3.76 -8.32 -2.85
C LEU A 39 -3.74 -9.47 -1.82
N SER A 40 -4.90 -9.87 -1.30
CA SER A 40 -5.04 -10.95 -0.32
C SER A 40 -5.18 -12.35 -0.95
N LYS A 41 -5.28 -12.43 -2.27
CA LYS A 41 -5.29 -13.72 -3.00
C LYS A 41 -3.92 -14.38 -2.95
N ARG A 42 -3.91 -15.73 -3.02
CA ARG A 42 -2.67 -16.53 -3.05
C ARG A 42 -1.73 -16.10 -4.17
N ASN A 43 -2.31 -15.83 -5.33
CA ASN A 43 -1.66 -15.10 -6.42
C ASN A 43 -2.32 -13.73 -6.44
N GLN A 44 -1.55 -12.68 -6.13
CA GLN A 44 -2.08 -11.32 -6.07
C GLN A 44 -2.77 -10.98 -7.39
N GLN A 45 -4.03 -10.56 -7.31
CA GLN A 45 -4.74 -10.02 -8.47
C GLN A 45 -4.51 -8.50 -8.49
N THR A 46 -3.82 -8.05 -9.53
CA THR A 46 -3.56 -6.62 -9.78
C THR A 46 -4.17 -6.13 -11.10
N VAL A 47 -4.82 -7.04 -11.82
CA VAL A 47 -5.50 -6.80 -13.09
C VAL A 47 -6.86 -7.48 -13.02
N TRP A 48 -7.88 -6.80 -13.53
CA TRP A 48 -9.27 -7.24 -13.54
C TRP A 48 -9.85 -6.97 -14.92
N SER A 49 -10.87 -7.72 -15.34
CA SER A 49 -11.62 -7.29 -16.52
C SER A 49 -12.49 -6.08 -16.19
N GLU A 50 -12.71 -5.21 -17.19
CA GLU A 50 -13.64 -4.07 -17.06
C GLU A 50 -15.03 -4.54 -16.60
N LYS A 51 -15.53 -5.64 -17.19
CA LYS A 51 -16.85 -6.19 -16.85
C LYS A 51 -16.94 -6.55 -15.37
N GLU A 52 -15.89 -7.18 -14.81
CA GLU A 52 -15.81 -7.51 -13.39
C GLU A 52 -15.80 -6.23 -12.52
N LEU A 53 -14.94 -5.26 -12.82
CA LEU A 53 -14.84 -4.05 -11.99
C LEU A 53 -16.07 -3.17 -12.07
N VAL A 54 -16.67 -3.00 -13.25
CA VAL A 54 -17.92 -2.22 -13.42
C VAL A 54 -19.06 -2.86 -12.62
N TYR A 55 -19.14 -4.19 -12.62
CA TYR A 55 -20.13 -4.91 -11.82
C TYR A 55 -19.94 -4.67 -10.31
N ILE A 56 -18.69 -4.70 -9.81
CA ILE A 56 -18.39 -4.53 -8.38
C ILE A 56 -18.54 -3.07 -7.92
N LEU A 57 -18.00 -2.13 -8.69
CA LEU A 57 -17.90 -0.73 -8.30
C LEU A 57 -19.17 0.06 -8.63
N GLY A 58 -19.84 -0.31 -9.71
CA GLY A 58 -20.84 0.51 -10.39
C GLY A 58 -20.20 1.44 -11.41
N LYS A 59 -20.87 1.67 -12.55
CA LYS A 59 -20.29 2.36 -13.71
C LYS A 59 -19.81 3.78 -13.41
N GLU A 60 -20.60 4.56 -12.69
CA GLU A 60 -20.24 5.95 -12.36
C GLU A 60 -18.97 6.04 -11.49
N PHE A 61 -18.86 5.17 -10.47
CA PHE A 61 -17.69 5.08 -9.62
C PHE A 61 -16.47 4.61 -10.40
N TYR A 62 -16.63 3.59 -11.25
CA TYR A 62 -15.59 3.10 -12.14
C TYR A 62 -15.06 4.22 -13.06
N ASP A 63 -15.95 4.88 -13.80
CA ASP A 63 -15.62 5.95 -14.75
C ASP A 63 -14.90 7.11 -14.05
N TYR A 64 -15.29 7.41 -12.82
CA TYR A 64 -14.62 8.41 -12.00
C TYR A 64 -13.13 8.07 -11.80
N TYR A 65 -12.82 6.84 -11.37
CA TYR A 65 -11.44 6.43 -11.07
C TYR A 65 -10.58 6.24 -12.32
N ILE A 66 -11.18 5.90 -13.45
CA ILE A 66 -10.53 5.95 -14.77
C ILE A 66 -10.19 7.39 -15.13
N ARG A 67 -11.16 8.30 -15.00
CA ARG A 67 -11.01 9.71 -15.40
C ARG A 67 -9.96 10.46 -14.57
N ILE A 68 -9.87 10.18 -13.27
CA ILE A 68 -8.82 10.77 -12.43
C ILE A 68 -7.46 10.08 -12.61
N GLY A 69 -7.36 9.00 -13.38
CA GLY A 69 -6.11 8.30 -13.69
C GLY A 69 -5.56 7.41 -12.57
N VAL A 70 -6.41 7.01 -11.63
CA VAL A 70 -6.05 6.02 -10.60
C VAL A 70 -6.17 4.61 -11.15
N LEU A 71 -7.20 4.36 -11.94
CA LEU A 71 -7.35 3.16 -12.75
C LEU A 71 -6.98 3.47 -14.19
N VAL A 72 -6.44 2.47 -14.89
CA VAL A 72 -6.09 2.55 -16.31
C VAL A 72 -6.65 1.31 -17.02
N GLU A 73 -7.18 1.52 -18.23
CA GLU A 73 -7.61 0.46 -19.13
C GLU A 73 -6.49 0.16 -20.12
N GLU A 74 -6.22 -1.11 -20.34
CA GLU A 74 -5.32 -1.61 -21.37
C GLU A 74 -6.14 -2.53 -22.29
N VAL A 75 -5.90 -2.40 -23.60
CA VAL A 75 -6.50 -3.29 -24.59
C VAL A 75 -5.47 -4.38 -24.84
N ASP A 76 -5.87 -5.64 -24.74
CA ASP A 76 -5.07 -6.76 -25.22
C ASP A 76 -4.87 -6.57 -26.72
N VAL A 77 -3.66 -6.15 -27.12
CA VAL A 77 -3.26 -6.17 -28.53
C VAL A 77 -2.83 -7.59 -28.80
N ASP A 78 -3.73 -8.39 -29.37
CA ASP A 78 -3.42 -9.75 -29.75
C ASP A 78 -2.26 -9.71 -30.77
N ASN A 79 -1.09 -10.22 -30.38
CA ASN A 79 0.03 -10.45 -31.29
C ASN A 79 -0.22 -11.79 -32.01
N GLY A 80 -1.30 -11.85 -32.76
CA GLY A 80 -1.73 -13.01 -33.53
C GLY A 80 -1.92 -12.62 -34.99
N ASP A 81 -0.96 -12.96 -35.83
CA ASP A 81 -1.18 -13.07 -37.28
C ASP A 81 -2.35 -14.05 -37.53
N ALA A 82 -3.53 -13.58 -37.92
CA ALA A 82 -4.39 -14.21 -38.93
C ALA A 82 -5.75 -13.51 -39.10
N HIS A 83 -6.02 -13.16 -40.37
CA HIS A 83 -7.31 -13.21 -41.06
C HIS A 83 -8.56 -12.61 -40.39
N ASP A 84 -9.00 -11.49 -40.97
CA ASP A 84 -10.34 -10.91 -40.93
C ASP A 84 -11.49 -11.94 -40.76
N ASP A 85 -12.06 -12.01 -39.56
CA ASP A 85 -13.48 -12.34 -39.34
C ASP A 85 -14.17 -11.13 -38.66
N PRO A 86 -15.11 -10.45 -39.32
CA PRO A 86 -15.68 -9.20 -38.82
C PRO A 86 -16.77 -9.39 -37.75
N THR A 87 -16.96 -10.59 -37.17
CA THR A 87 -18.13 -10.87 -36.31
C THR A 87 -17.89 -11.29 -34.86
N SER A 88 -16.66 -11.38 -34.35
CA SER A 88 -16.49 -11.69 -32.93
C SER A 88 -15.14 -11.26 -32.38
N GLU A 89 -15.04 -10.06 -31.83
CA GLU A 89 -13.95 -9.72 -30.89
C GLU A 89 -14.30 -8.43 -30.13
N GLN A 90 -15.20 -8.54 -29.16
CA GLN A 90 -15.17 -7.60 -28.04
C GLN A 90 -13.86 -7.85 -27.31
N HIS A 91 -12.81 -7.10 -27.67
CA HIS A 91 -11.55 -7.13 -26.95
C HIS A 91 -11.86 -6.86 -25.47
N GLU A 92 -11.56 -7.83 -24.61
CA GLU A 92 -11.81 -7.69 -23.18
C GLU A 92 -10.81 -6.66 -22.67
N ARG A 93 -11.31 -5.53 -22.15
CA ARG A 93 -10.44 -4.51 -21.57
C ARG A 93 -9.96 -4.98 -20.22
N GLU A 94 -8.65 -5.07 -20.07
CA GLU A 94 -8.01 -5.26 -18.79
C GLU A 94 -7.88 -3.92 -18.07
N VAL A 95 -8.07 -3.94 -16.76
CA VAL A 95 -8.07 -2.75 -15.91
C VAL A 95 -7.16 -3.00 -14.73
N ARG A 96 -6.31 -2.03 -14.42
CA ARG A 96 -5.39 -2.07 -13.28
C ARG A 96 -5.27 -0.72 -12.62
N PHE A 97 -4.71 -0.72 -11.41
CA PHE A 97 -4.21 0.54 -10.83
C PHE A 97 -3.06 1.07 -11.68
N CYS A 98 -2.97 2.39 -11.84
CA CYS A 98 -1.92 3.04 -12.62
C CYS A 98 -0.51 2.68 -12.11
N HIS A 99 -0.38 2.41 -10.80
CA HIS A 99 0.82 1.84 -10.19
C HIS A 99 0.46 0.99 -8.96
N LYS A 100 1.24 -0.07 -8.68
CA LYS A 100 0.99 -0.99 -7.55
C LYS A 100 0.90 -0.28 -6.19
N ILE A 101 1.69 0.78 -5.99
CA ILE A 101 1.64 1.60 -4.75
C ILE A 101 0.24 2.20 -4.53
N PHE A 102 -0.51 2.57 -5.57
CA PHE A 102 -1.89 3.04 -5.38
C PHE A 102 -2.79 1.91 -4.93
N CYS A 103 -2.69 0.73 -5.53
CA CYS A 103 -3.40 -0.48 -5.07
C CYS A 103 -3.11 -0.74 -3.58
N GLU A 104 -1.83 -0.72 -3.18
CA GLU A 104 -1.43 -0.88 -1.78
C GLU A 104 -1.96 0.24 -0.87
N TRP A 105 -2.05 1.48 -1.35
CA TRP A 105 -2.61 2.59 -0.59
C TRP A 105 -4.10 2.42 -0.32
N TYR A 106 -4.90 2.06 -1.33
CA TYR A 106 -6.34 1.80 -1.13
C TYR A 106 -6.56 0.55 -0.25
N ALA A 107 -5.78 -0.51 -0.47
CA ALA A 107 -5.81 -1.68 0.41
C ALA A 107 -5.44 -1.34 1.86
N ALA A 108 -4.54 -0.38 2.08
CA ALA A 108 -4.14 0.06 3.41
C ALA A 108 -5.28 0.69 4.21
N HIS A 109 -6.21 1.38 3.56
CA HIS A 109 -7.40 1.92 4.23
C HIS A 109 -8.27 0.81 4.80
N TYR A 110 -8.54 -0.23 4.00
CA TYR A 110 -9.29 -1.40 4.46
C TYR A 110 -8.55 -2.14 5.58
N LEU A 111 -7.23 -2.33 5.43
CA LEU A 111 -6.38 -2.96 6.43
C LEU A 111 -6.42 -2.20 7.76
N ALA A 112 -6.25 -0.88 7.72
CA ALA A 112 -6.27 -0.01 8.89
C ALA A 112 -7.61 -0.08 9.63
N GLU A 113 -8.74 -0.03 8.91
CA GLU A 113 -10.06 -0.16 9.53
C GLU A 113 -10.28 -1.55 10.14
N HIS A 114 -9.86 -2.61 9.43
CA HIS A 114 -9.99 -3.98 9.91
C HIS A 114 -9.16 -4.21 11.18
N ALA A 115 -7.89 -3.81 11.17
CA ALA A 115 -6.95 -3.98 12.26
C ALA A 115 -7.39 -3.25 13.53
N ALA A 116 -7.90 -2.02 13.41
CA ALA A 116 -8.44 -1.29 14.56
C ALA A 116 -9.66 -1.97 15.18
N ARG A 117 -10.51 -2.62 14.36
CA ARG A 117 -11.74 -3.27 14.83
C ARG A 117 -11.54 -4.70 15.33
N LYS A 118 -10.59 -5.43 14.75
CA LYS A 118 -10.37 -6.86 14.98
C LYS A 118 -8.88 -7.20 15.04
N PRO A 119 -8.14 -6.67 16.02
CA PRO A 119 -6.69 -6.86 16.12
C PRO A 119 -6.29 -8.34 16.22
N ASP A 120 -7.08 -9.15 16.95
CA ASP A 120 -6.79 -10.58 17.18
C ASP A 120 -6.91 -11.46 15.92
N LYS A 121 -7.52 -10.94 14.84
CA LYS A 121 -7.81 -11.70 13.62
C LYS A 121 -6.92 -11.37 12.43
N LEU A 122 -5.87 -10.56 12.62
CA LEU A 122 -4.99 -10.15 11.53
C LEU A 122 -4.35 -11.35 10.83
N SER A 123 -3.93 -12.39 11.57
CA SER A 123 -3.33 -13.59 10.99
C SER A 123 -4.28 -14.40 10.09
N GLU A 124 -5.59 -14.37 10.37
CA GLU A 124 -6.62 -15.06 9.57
C GLU A 124 -6.87 -14.35 8.24
N VAL A 125 -6.87 -13.01 8.27
CA VAL A 125 -7.14 -12.17 7.10
C VAL A 125 -5.90 -12.04 6.21
N HIS A 126 -4.70 -12.16 6.77
CA HIS A 126 -3.44 -11.84 6.10
C HIS A 126 -2.69 -13.04 5.51
N ARG A 127 -3.30 -14.22 5.41
CA ARG A 127 -2.59 -15.47 5.06
C ARG A 127 -1.71 -15.37 3.80
N HIS A 128 -2.02 -14.49 2.84
CA HIS A 128 -1.23 -14.27 1.63
C HIS A 128 -0.64 -12.84 1.49
N MET A 129 -0.88 -11.95 2.46
CA MET A 129 -0.35 -10.58 2.44
C MET A 129 1.04 -10.53 3.10
N VAL A 130 2.05 -11.04 2.41
CA VAL A 130 3.43 -11.05 2.93
C VAL A 130 3.93 -9.60 3.12
N PRO A 131 4.35 -9.18 4.34
CA PRO A 131 4.76 -7.78 4.59
C PRO A 131 5.85 -7.25 3.68
N LYS A 132 6.82 -8.09 3.32
CA LYS A 132 7.90 -7.74 2.41
C LYS A 132 7.41 -7.38 1.00
N ASP A 133 6.37 -8.05 0.51
CA ASP A 133 5.85 -7.88 -0.86
C ASP A 133 4.79 -6.77 -0.96
N LEU A 134 4.21 -6.40 0.18
CA LEU A 134 3.15 -5.39 0.35
C LEU A 134 3.54 -4.33 1.37
N GLN A 135 4.80 -3.93 1.31
CA GLN A 135 5.39 -3.06 2.32
C GLN A 135 4.66 -1.71 2.47
N TYR A 136 4.15 -1.16 1.38
CA TYR A 136 3.49 0.14 1.42
C TYR A 136 2.11 0.01 2.04
N CYS A 137 1.41 -1.10 1.81
CA CYS A 137 0.13 -1.38 2.44
C CYS A 137 0.22 -1.32 3.97
N TYR A 138 1.17 -2.04 4.56
CA TYR A 138 1.37 -2.06 6.02
C TYR A 138 1.85 -0.70 6.57
N ARG A 139 2.77 -0.04 5.88
CA ARG A 139 3.29 1.28 6.25
C ARG A 139 2.20 2.34 6.26
N PHE A 140 1.44 2.42 5.17
CA PHE A 140 0.31 3.34 5.06
C PHE A 140 -0.75 3.03 6.11
N ALA A 141 -1.09 1.76 6.36
CA ALA A 141 -2.11 1.43 7.34
C ALA A 141 -1.73 1.92 8.75
N CYS A 142 -0.47 1.76 9.15
CA CYS A 142 0.05 2.32 10.41
C CYS A 142 -0.01 3.85 10.45
N GLY A 143 0.33 4.54 9.34
CA GLY A 143 0.25 6.00 9.27
C GLY A 143 -1.18 6.55 9.17
N LEU A 144 -2.11 5.77 8.62
CA LEU A 144 -3.52 6.15 8.43
C LEU A 144 -4.33 6.02 9.73
N ASN A 145 -4.07 4.97 10.52
CA ASN A 145 -4.83 4.69 11.73
C ASN A 145 -3.91 4.26 12.90
N PRO A 146 -3.64 5.17 13.85
CA PRO A 146 -2.81 4.85 15.01
C PRO A 146 -3.39 3.75 15.91
N ASP A 147 -4.72 3.61 15.99
CA ASP A 147 -5.37 2.57 16.79
C ASP A 147 -5.16 1.17 16.18
N ALA A 148 -4.95 1.10 14.87
CA ALA A 148 -4.57 -0.12 14.17
C ALA A 148 -3.07 -0.44 14.29
N ALA A 149 -2.23 0.60 14.37
CA ALA A 149 -0.80 0.48 14.14
C ALA A 149 -0.10 -0.51 15.08
N GLY A 150 -0.45 -0.51 16.37
CA GLY A 150 0.13 -1.44 17.34
C GLY A 150 -0.08 -2.90 16.96
N SER A 151 -1.32 -3.27 16.62
CA SER A 151 -1.67 -4.64 16.20
C SER A 151 -0.99 -5.05 14.88
N ILE A 152 -0.87 -4.12 13.93
CA ILE A 152 -0.18 -4.34 12.67
C ILE A 152 1.32 -4.56 12.91
N ILE A 153 1.94 -3.75 13.76
CA ILE A 153 3.37 -3.86 14.08
C ILE A 153 3.68 -5.19 14.75
N GLU A 154 2.87 -5.60 15.73
CA GLU A 154 3.03 -6.91 16.39
C GLU A 154 2.90 -8.05 15.38
N TYR A 155 1.91 -8.00 14.48
CA TYR A 155 1.79 -8.97 13.40
C TYR A 155 3.04 -9.01 12.52
N VAL A 156 3.55 -7.86 12.09
CA VAL A 156 4.72 -7.81 11.21
C VAL A 156 5.96 -8.33 11.93
N LYS A 157 6.23 -7.96 13.20
CA LYS A 157 7.36 -8.48 13.99
C LYS A 157 7.37 -10.00 14.06
N GLY A 158 6.20 -10.63 14.12
CA GLY A 158 6.06 -12.09 14.10
C GLY A 158 6.50 -12.77 12.79
N THR A 159 6.80 -12.01 11.73
CA THR A 159 7.26 -12.56 10.44
C THR A 159 8.79 -12.61 10.33
N LYS A 160 9.33 -13.47 9.46
CA LYS A 160 10.78 -13.58 9.25
C LYS A 160 11.37 -12.26 8.72
N GLY A 161 12.29 -11.66 9.48
CA GLY A 161 12.86 -10.33 9.17
C GLY A 161 11.91 -9.17 9.49
N GLY A 162 10.77 -9.46 10.14
CA GLY A 162 9.71 -8.54 10.49
C GLY A 162 10.14 -7.43 11.44
N ASP A 163 11.09 -7.70 12.35
CA ASP A 163 11.65 -6.71 13.27
C ASP A 163 12.22 -5.48 12.54
N LYS A 164 13.03 -5.71 11.49
CA LYS A 164 13.61 -4.62 10.67
C LYS A 164 12.57 -3.90 9.83
N PHE A 165 11.49 -4.59 9.46
CA PHE A 165 10.40 -3.99 8.71
C PHE A 165 9.46 -3.17 9.61
N ALA A 166 9.19 -3.63 10.82
CA ALA A 166 8.34 -2.97 11.80
C ALA A 166 8.83 -1.56 12.11
N ILE A 167 10.14 -1.32 12.04
CA ILE A 167 10.77 0.01 12.08
C ILE A 167 10.08 0.97 11.09
N LEU A 168 9.86 0.56 9.84
CA LEU A 168 9.22 1.42 8.84
C LEU A 168 7.78 1.74 9.25
N CYS A 169 7.00 0.74 9.69
CA CYS A 169 5.64 0.95 10.18
C CYS A 169 5.57 1.90 11.39
N ILE A 170 6.56 1.82 12.28
CA ILE A 170 6.70 2.72 13.43
C ILE A 170 6.93 4.15 12.97
N LEU A 171 7.87 4.36 12.04
CA LEU A 171 8.23 5.70 11.57
C LEU A 171 7.08 6.41 10.83
N GLU A 172 6.16 5.68 10.22
CA GLU A 172 4.99 6.24 9.51
C GLU A 172 3.91 6.78 10.44
N GLN A 173 3.87 6.36 11.72
CA GLN A 173 2.82 6.79 12.65
C GLN A 173 2.86 8.27 12.98
N GLY A 174 3.97 8.98 12.72
CA GLY A 174 4.04 10.44 12.72
C GLY A 174 3.59 11.15 14.01
N ARG A 175 3.33 10.44 15.12
CA ARG A 175 2.85 11.02 16.36
C ARG A 175 4.01 11.73 17.07
N ARG A 176 3.99 13.06 16.93
CA ARG A 176 4.72 14.12 17.63
C ARG A 176 5.84 13.64 18.56
N GLY A 177 7.07 13.66 18.04
CA GLY A 177 8.32 13.85 18.79
C GLY A 177 8.63 12.79 19.86
N GLU A 178 7.92 12.81 20.98
CA GLU A 178 8.20 12.04 22.19
C GLU A 178 7.95 10.53 22.02
N ASP A 179 6.83 10.10 21.45
CA ASP A 179 6.53 8.66 21.25
C ASP A 179 7.46 8.01 20.20
N ILE A 180 7.83 8.78 19.16
CA ILE A 180 8.80 8.34 18.15
C ILE A 180 10.18 8.19 18.76
N LEU A 181 10.58 9.13 19.63
CA LEU A 181 11.85 9.10 20.35
C LEU A 181 11.96 7.85 21.22
N GLU A 182 10.97 7.58 22.07
CA GLU A 182 10.96 6.38 22.92
C GLU A 182 11.07 5.10 22.09
N THR A 183 10.36 5.06 20.97
CA THR A 183 10.40 3.88 20.09
C THR A 183 11.76 3.74 19.40
N VAL A 184 12.34 4.83 18.90
CA VAL A 184 13.68 4.84 18.29
C VAL A 184 14.75 4.48 19.31
N GLU A 185 14.69 5.01 20.53
CA GLU A 185 15.59 4.65 21.63
C GLU A 185 15.48 3.17 21.99
N SER A 186 14.26 2.65 22.11
CA SER A 186 14.00 1.23 22.35
C SER A 186 14.60 0.36 21.25
N LEU A 187 14.39 0.72 19.98
CA LEU A 187 14.93 -0.01 18.83
C LEU A 187 16.47 0.05 18.77
N CYS A 188 17.08 1.20 19.07
CA CYS A 188 18.53 1.38 19.09
C CYS A 188 19.23 0.75 20.30
N SER A 189 18.51 0.55 21.40
CA SER A 189 19.04 -0.15 22.58
C SER A 189 19.33 -1.63 22.32
N ARG A 190 18.65 -2.23 21.34
CA ARG A 190 18.89 -3.60 20.87
C ARG A 190 20.08 -3.65 19.91
N LEU A 191 20.63 -4.85 19.70
CA LEU A 191 21.64 -5.07 18.67
C LEU A 191 21.02 -4.80 17.29
N ILE A 192 21.54 -3.81 16.58
CA ILE A 192 21.18 -3.52 15.19
C ILE A 192 22.15 -4.27 14.29
N GLU A 193 21.66 -5.30 13.63
CA GLU A 193 22.46 -6.14 12.74
C GLU A 193 22.29 -5.75 11.27
N PHE A 194 23.42 -5.53 10.59
CA PHE A 194 23.50 -5.55 9.14
C PHE A 194 24.00 -6.92 8.68
N THR A 195 23.23 -7.57 7.81
CA THR A 195 23.54 -8.90 7.28
C THR A 195 23.63 -8.86 5.76
N LYS A 196 24.46 -9.72 5.17
CA LYS A 196 24.54 -9.86 3.70
C LYS A 196 23.22 -10.30 3.05
N ASP A 197 22.34 -10.92 3.84
CA ASP A 197 21.03 -11.40 3.40
C ASP A 197 19.95 -10.31 3.41
N ASP A 198 20.26 -9.13 3.97
CA ASP A 198 19.35 -7.99 3.94
C ASP A 198 19.22 -7.47 2.52
N ASN A 199 17.98 -7.43 2.02
CA ASN A 199 17.69 -6.76 0.76
C ASN A 199 17.78 -5.23 0.91
N LYS A 200 17.75 -4.53 -0.23
CA LYS A 200 17.78 -3.05 -0.29
C LYS A 200 16.73 -2.37 0.61
N LEU A 201 15.57 -3.01 0.81
CA LEU A 201 14.52 -2.45 1.66
C LEU A 201 14.91 -2.51 3.14
N LEU A 202 15.35 -3.67 3.63
CA LEU A 202 15.77 -3.86 5.01
C LEU A 202 17.00 -3.00 5.33
N GLN A 203 17.94 -2.88 4.39
CA GLN A 203 19.07 -1.95 4.54
C GLN A 203 18.60 -0.50 4.68
N ARG A 204 17.65 -0.07 3.83
CA ARG A 204 17.07 1.29 3.91
C ARG A 204 16.30 1.51 5.20
N SER A 205 15.58 0.52 5.73
CA SER A 205 14.87 0.67 7.00
C SER A 205 15.83 0.85 8.17
N THR A 206 16.92 0.07 8.20
CA THR A 206 17.97 0.23 9.20
C THR A 206 18.66 1.59 9.07
N ILE A 207 18.98 2.04 7.86
CA ILE A 207 19.57 3.38 7.65
C ILE A 207 18.62 4.47 8.14
N GLN A 208 17.33 4.42 7.81
CA GLN A 208 16.34 5.41 8.26
C GLN A 208 16.20 5.44 9.79
N LEU A 209 16.26 4.29 10.46
CA LEU A 209 16.30 4.25 11.92
C LEU A 209 17.51 5.01 12.46
N LEU A 210 18.70 4.73 11.91
CA LEU A 210 19.94 5.34 12.36
C LEU A 210 19.99 6.85 12.08
N GLU A 211 19.50 7.30 10.92
CA GLU A 211 19.35 8.72 10.60
C GLU A 211 18.39 9.42 11.56
N THR A 212 17.27 8.76 11.91
CA THR A 212 16.31 9.28 12.89
C THR A 212 16.93 9.34 14.27
N ALA A 213 17.60 8.29 14.73
CA ALA A 213 18.31 8.24 16.00
C ALA A 213 19.40 9.31 16.10
N SER A 214 20.20 9.47 15.04
CA SER A 214 21.27 10.47 14.95
C SER A 214 20.72 11.90 14.99
N SER A 215 19.66 12.19 14.24
CA SER A 215 19.06 13.53 14.22
C SER A 215 18.46 13.93 15.56
N HIS A 216 18.07 12.95 16.38
CA HIS A 216 17.54 13.15 17.72
C HIS A 216 18.56 12.93 18.85
N LYS A 217 19.85 12.74 18.53
CA LYS A 217 20.95 12.58 19.50
C LYS A 217 20.79 11.38 20.45
N VAL A 218 20.16 10.31 19.98
CA VAL A 218 20.12 9.03 20.71
C VAL A 218 21.56 8.49 20.82
N SER A 219 22.07 8.37 22.04
CA SER A 219 23.50 8.13 22.32
C SER A 219 23.90 6.65 22.39
N LYS A 220 22.94 5.73 22.33
CA LYS A 220 23.15 4.28 22.54
C LYS A 220 22.58 3.49 21.36
N ALA A 221 23.38 3.32 20.31
CA ALA A 221 23.10 2.34 19.26
C ALA A 221 24.18 1.26 19.27
N ASN A 222 23.79 0.02 19.56
CA ASN A 222 24.70 -1.13 19.49
C ASN A 222 24.68 -1.69 18.07
N LEU A 223 25.66 -1.29 17.25
CA LEU A 223 25.79 -1.72 15.86
C LEU A 223 26.61 -3.01 15.75
N CYS A 224 26.10 -4.00 15.01
CA CYS A 224 26.83 -5.20 14.63
C CYS A 224 26.76 -5.42 13.12
N TYR A 225 27.92 -5.69 12.52
CA TYR A 225 28.04 -6.04 11.11
C TYR A 225 28.48 -7.50 11.03
N THR A 226 27.62 -8.37 10.46
CA THR A 226 27.93 -9.78 10.32
C THR A 226 28.23 -10.11 8.85
N PHE A 227 29.50 -10.39 8.57
CA PHE A 227 29.95 -10.98 7.32
C PHE A 227 30.27 -12.46 7.57
N THR A 228 29.36 -13.36 7.20
CA THR A 228 29.69 -14.78 7.05
C THR A 228 30.27 -14.97 5.66
N VAL A 229 31.57 -15.32 5.58
CA VAL A 229 32.25 -15.72 4.35
C VAL A 229 31.74 -17.08 3.90
#